data_AF-A0A7G8FTD9-F1
#
_entry.id   AF-A0A7G8FTD9-F1
#
_cell.length_a   1.000
_cell.length_b   1.000
_cell.length_c   1.000
_cell.angle_alpha   90.00
_cell.angle_beta   90.00
_cell.angle_gamma   90.00
#
_symmetry.space_group_name_H-M   'P 1'
#
loop_
_entity.id
_entity.type
_entity.pdbx_description
1 polymer ?
#
loop_
_entity_poly.entity_id
_entity_poly.type
_entity_poly.pdbx_seq_one_letter_code
_entity_poly.pdbx_strand_id
1 'polypeptide(L)'
;MGQIAEALRANLRAVVASDARSLREFDQELRNATAPATVTPQLTGHERMAALLGQGSFQQQTVATLKRLCKEHGITGYSKLRKAELAKELERHGVVPPPRPLENFKKAELIALVKQLLGGDC
;
A
#
# COMPACT_ATOMS: atom_id res chain seq x y z
N MET A 1 -32.40 -44.17 -23.93
CA MET A 1 -31.06 -43.59 -23.72
C MET A 1 -30.97 -42.06 -23.89
N GLY A 2 -31.93 -41.37 -24.55
CA GLY A 2 -31.81 -39.92 -24.82
C GLY A 2 -32.22 -38.95 -23.70
N GLN A 3 -33.11 -39.35 -22.79
CA GLN A 3 -33.66 -38.43 -21.76
C GLN A 3 -32.63 -38.00 -20.70
N ILE A 4 -31.72 -38.90 -20.32
CA ILE A 4 -30.65 -38.59 -19.35
C ILE A 4 -29.65 -37.61 -19.95
N ALA A 5 -29.30 -37.78 -21.23
CA ALA A 5 -28.42 -36.87 -21.94
C ALA A 5 -29.04 -35.46 -22.07
N GLU A 6 -30.35 -35.38 -22.28
CA GLU A 6 -31.06 -34.10 -22.38
C GLU A 6 -31.20 -33.40 -21.02
N ALA A 7 -31.47 -34.16 -19.96
CA ALA A 7 -31.49 -33.64 -18.60
C ALA A 7 -30.11 -33.10 -18.17
N LEU A 8 -29.02 -33.77 -18.57
CA LEU A 8 -27.66 -33.30 -18.30
C LEU A 8 -27.35 -31.99 -19.05
N ARG A 9 -27.75 -31.89 -20.34
CA ARG A 9 -27.60 -30.65 -21.12
C ARG A 9 -28.39 -29.49 -20.53
N ALA A 10 -29.60 -29.75 -20.04
CA ALA A 10 -30.42 -28.74 -19.39
C ALA A 10 -29.77 -28.22 -18.10
N ASN A 11 -29.23 -29.11 -17.27
CA ASN A 11 -28.50 -28.72 -16.05
C ASN A 11 -27.25 -27.90 -16.35
N LEU A 12 -26.44 -28.33 -17.34
CA LEU A 12 -25.23 -27.58 -17.72
C LEU A 12 -25.58 -26.17 -18.21
N ARG A 13 -26.67 -26.00 -18.98
CA ARG A 13 -27.16 -24.68 -19.40
C ARG A 13 -27.61 -23.83 -18.21
N ALA A 14 -28.31 -24.43 -17.24
CA ALA A 14 -28.77 -23.72 -16.05
C ALA A 14 -27.60 -23.22 -15.18
N VAL A 15 -26.56 -24.04 -15.01
CA VAL A 15 -25.33 -23.67 -14.29
C VAL A 15 -24.61 -22.53 -14.99
N VAL A 16 -24.38 -22.64 -16.31
CA VAL A 16 -23.74 -21.56 -17.10
C VAL A 16 -24.54 -20.25 -17.01
N ALA A 17 -25.88 -20.32 -17.04
CA ALA A 17 -26.74 -19.15 -16.89
C ALA A 17 -26.73 -18.58 -15.47
N SER A 18 -26.49 -19.39 -14.45
CA SER A 18 -26.30 -18.93 -13.06
C SER A 18 -24.99 -18.19 -12.91
N ASP A 19 -23.88 -18.77 -13.35
CA ASP A 19 -22.55 -18.18 -13.25
C ASP A 19 -22.48 -16.84 -14.00
N ALA A 20 -23.06 -16.78 -15.20
CA ALA A 20 -23.14 -15.56 -15.99
C ALA A 20 -23.95 -14.44 -15.31
N ARG A 21 -24.91 -14.78 -14.43
CA ARG A 21 -25.66 -13.79 -13.64
C ARG A 21 -24.83 -13.29 -12.46
N SER A 22 -24.21 -14.20 -11.72
CA SER A 22 -23.36 -13.85 -10.57
C SER A 22 -22.19 -12.96 -10.97
N LEU A 23 -21.55 -13.22 -12.12
CA LEU A 23 -20.47 -12.37 -12.62
C LEU A 23 -20.95 -10.96 -12.98
N ARG A 24 -22.16 -10.82 -13.54
CA ARG A 24 -22.74 -9.51 -13.87
C ARG A 24 -23.14 -8.72 -12.64
N GLU A 25 -23.68 -9.39 -11.62
CA GLU A 25 -23.98 -8.77 -10.32
C GLU A 25 -22.70 -8.27 -9.66
N PHE A 26 -21.64 -9.07 -9.66
CA PHE A 26 -20.34 -8.68 -9.12
C PHE A 26 -19.72 -7.52 -9.91
N ASP A 27 -19.76 -7.55 -11.24
CA ASP A 27 -19.31 -6.43 -12.09
C ASP A 27 -20.11 -5.16 -11.81
N GLN A 28 -21.41 -5.29 -11.52
CA GLN A 28 -22.27 -4.16 -11.17
C GLN A 28 -21.93 -3.61 -9.78
N GLU A 29 -21.66 -4.45 -8.79
CA GLU A 29 -21.18 -4.03 -7.48
C GLU A 29 -19.82 -3.31 -7.57
N LEU A 30 -18.87 -3.87 -8.33
CA LEU A 30 -17.57 -3.24 -8.59
C LEU A 30 -17.73 -1.90 -9.31
N ARG A 31 -18.63 -1.83 -10.30
CA ARG A 31 -18.92 -0.60 -11.03
C ARG A 31 -19.63 0.42 -10.15
N ASN A 32 -20.47 0.01 -9.21
CA ASN A 32 -21.08 0.90 -8.21
C ASN A 32 -20.06 1.38 -7.17
N ALA A 33 -19.11 0.52 -6.77
CA ALA A 33 -18.00 0.89 -5.89
C ALA A 33 -16.96 1.80 -6.59
N THR A 34 -16.79 1.62 -7.90
CA THR A 34 -15.85 2.38 -8.75
C THR A 34 -16.51 3.58 -9.43
N ALA A 35 -17.85 3.68 -9.41
CA ALA A 35 -18.56 4.87 -9.87
C ALA A 35 -18.01 6.07 -9.10
N PRO A 36 -17.82 7.22 -9.74
CA PRO A 36 -17.28 8.41 -9.10
C PRO A 36 -18.34 8.97 -8.15
N ALA A 37 -18.53 8.32 -7.00
CA ALA A 37 -19.04 8.98 -5.84
C ALA A 37 -18.06 10.12 -5.56
N THR A 38 -18.57 11.35 -5.54
CA THR A 38 -17.88 12.58 -5.16
C THR A 38 -17.48 12.58 -3.67
N VAL A 39 -17.10 11.42 -3.16
CA VAL A 39 -16.57 11.22 -1.83
C VAL A 39 -15.06 11.30 -2.01
N THR A 40 -14.53 12.49 -1.80
CA THR A 40 -13.12 12.64 -1.43
C THR A 40 -12.84 11.54 -0.41
N PRO A 41 -11.87 10.62 -0.65
CA PRO A 41 -11.51 9.67 0.37
C PRO A 41 -11.06 10.50 1.56
N GLN A 42 -11.90 10.56 2.59
CA GLN A 42 -11.55 11.20 3.84
C GLN A 42 -10.54 10.26 4.49
N LEU A 43 -9.29 10.38 4.03
CA LEU A 43 -8.15 9.76 4.68
C LEU A 43 -8.32 10.02 6.17
N THR A 44 -8.38 8.94 6.95
CA THR A 44 -8.45 9.04 8.40
C THR A 44 -7.31 9.93 8.90
N GLY A 45 -7.47 10.55 10.08
CA GLY A 45 -6.43 11.44 10.62
C GLY A 45 -5.03 10.82 10.59
N HIS A 46 -4.95 9.51 10.85
CA HIS A 46 -3.71 8.73 10.80
C HIS A 46 -3.14 8.59 9.38
N GLU A 47 -3.97 8.35 8.37
CA GLU A 47 -3.54 8.26 6.96
C GLU A 47 -3.09 9.61 6.41
N ARG A 48 -3.77 10.70 6.81
CA ARG A 48 -3.32 12.07 6.50
C ARG A 48 -1.95 12.36 7.13
N MET A 49 -1.75 11.95 8.37
CA MET A 49 -0.45 12.09 9.05
C MET A 49 0.65 11.27 8.36
N ALA A 50 0.36 10.03 7.98
CA ALA A 50 1.29 9.18 7.23
C ALA A 50 1.65 9.78 5.86
N ALA A 51 0.68 10.38 5.17
CA ALA A 51 0.90 11.07 3.90
C ALA A 51 1.78 12.32 4.05
N LEU A 52 1.59 13.10 5.13
CA LEU A 52 2.41 14.29 5.42
C LEU A 52 3.88 13.95 5.69
N LEU A 53 4.14 12.81 6.33
CA LEU A 53 5.50 12.33 6.59
C LEU A 53 6.22 11.82 5.32
N GLY A 54 5.47 11.57 4.26
CA GLY A 54 5.96 11.17 2.94
C GLY A 54 6.56 9.76 2.88
N GLN A 55 6.81 9.29 1.65
CA GLN A 55 7.66 8.12 1.41
C GLN A 55 9.08 8.50 1.85
N GLY A 56 9.59 7.86 2.91
CA GLY A 56 10.94 8.13 3.38
C GLY A 56 11.98 7.79 2.31
N SER A 57 13.18 8.37 2.42
CA SER A 57 14.34 7.90 1.64
C SER A 57 15.32 7.19 2.57
N PHE A 58 15.87 6.06 2.14
CA PHE A 58 16.92 5.35 2.87
C PHE A 58 18.15 6.23 3.14
N GLN A 59 18.42 7.22 2.27
CA GLN A 59 19.53 8.17 2.46
C GLN A 59 19.31 9.11 3.65
N GLN A 60 18.06 9.33 4.04
CA GLN A 60 17.70 10.22 5.14
C GLN A 60 17.59 9.49 6.48
N GLN A 61 17.68 8.15 6.47
CA GLN A 61 17.68 7.32 7.66
C GLN A 61 19.06 7.29 8.34
N THR A 62 19.08 6.98 9.62
CA THR A 62 20.33 6.78 10.37
C THR A 62 20.93 5.40 10.06
N VAL A 63 22.24 5.24 10.25
CA VAL A 63 22.92 3.95 10.04
C VAL A 63 22.36 2.87 10.98
N ALA A 64 21.94 3.24 12.19
CA ALA A 64 21.31 2.33 13.14
C ALA A 64 19.97 1.79 12.61
N THR A 65 19.12 2.67 12.06
CA THR A 65 17.84 2.28 11.45
C THR A 65 18.06 1.37 10.23
N LEU A 66 19.02 1.71 9.36
CA LEU A 66 19.33 0.88 8.19
C LEU A 66 19.82 -0.52 8.59
N LYS A 67 20.68 -0.64 9.62
CA LYS A 67 21.12 -1.94 10.14
C LYS A 67 19.97 -2.74 10.76
N ARG A 68 19.03 -2.07 11.44
CA ARG A 68 17.83 -2.72 11.99
C ARG A 68 16.95 -3.29 10.88
N LEU A 69 16.72 -2.52 9.83
CA LEU A 69 15.98 -2.98 8.64
C LEU A 69 16.69 -4.16 7.96
N CYS A 70 18.01 -4.10 7.78
CA CYS A 70 18.75 -5.24 7.22
C CYS A 70 18.55 -6.51 8.06
N LYS A 71 18.51 -6.40 9.39
CA LYS A 71 18.25 -7.53 10.29
C LYS A 71 16.80 -8.02 10.19
N GLU A 72 15.82 -7.12 10.17
CA GLU A 72 14.39 -7.45 10.04
C GLU A 72 14.09 -8.17 8.72
N HIS A 73 14.77 -7.76 7.64
CA HIS A 73 14.64 -8.37 6.31
C HIS A 73 15.61 -9.54 6.04
N GLY A 74 16.36 -10.00 7.05
CA GLY A 74 17.22 -11.17 6.93
C GLY A 74 18.45 -11.00 6.02
N ILE A 75 18.85 -9.75 5.74
CA ILE A 75 20.02 -9.44 4.92
C ILE A 75 21.28 -9.76 5.72
N THR A 76 22.24 -10.47 5.14
CA THR A 76 23.51 -10.84 5.78
C THR A 76 24.68 -10.02 5.24
N GLY A 77 25.74 -9.80 6.03
CA GLY A 77 26.93 -9.05 5.60
C GLY A 77 26.86 -7.53 5.78
N TYR A 78 25.75 -7.01 6.31
CA TYR A 78 25.52 -5.58 6.53
C TYR A 78 26.45 -4.91 7.55
N SER A 79 27.12 -5.68 8.42
CA SER A 79 27.93 -5.16 9.54
C SER A 79 29.09 -4.26 9.10
N LYS A 80 29.65 -4.52 7.91
CA LYS A 80 30.80 -3.81 7.32
C LYS A 80 30.38 -2.75 6.28
N LEU A 81 29.12 -2.73 5.87
CA LEU A 81 28.62 -1.86 4.81
C LEU A 81 28.51 -0.41 5.29
N ARG A 82 28.87 0.53 4.40
CA ARG A 82 28.66 1.96 4.64
C ARG A 82 27.20 2.34 4.41
N LYS A 83 26.77 3.51 4.91
CA LYS A 83 25.39 4.00 4.80
C LYS A 83 24.80 3.88 3.39
N ALA A 84 25.57 4.27 2.37
CA ALA A 84 25.14 4.21 0.98
C ALA A 84 24.96 2.77 0.46
N GLU A 85 25.80 1.83 0.93
CA GLU A 85 25.70 0.42 0.54
C GLU A 85 24.54 -0.28 1.24
N LEU A 86 24.30 0.04 2.53
CA LEU A 86 23.11 -0.43 3.25
C LEU A 86 21.81 0.00 2.56
N ALA A 87 21.74 1.26 2.11
CA ALA A 87 20.58 1.77 1.37
C ALA A 87 20.37 1.01 0.05
N LYS A 88 21.44 0.81 -0.73
CA LYS A 88 21.38 0.05 -1.99
C LYS A 88 20.95 -1.40 -1.78
N GLU A 89 21.42 -2.05 -0.71
CA GLU A 89 21.03 -3.44 -0.43
C GLU A 89 19.55 -3.53 -0.04
N LEU A 90 19.05 -2.58 0.75
CA LEU A 90 17.62 -2.50 1.09
C LEU A 90 16.75 -2.22 -0.15
N GLU A 91 17.18 -1.34 -1.05
CA GLU A 91 16.52 -1.10 -2.34
C GLU A 91 16.51 -2.36 -3.21
N ARG A 92 17.63 -3.09 -3.27
CA ARG A 92 17.75 -4.34 -4.03
C ARG A 92 16.82 -5.43 -3.52
N HIS A 93 16.60 -5.47 -2.21
CA HIS A 93 15.66 -6.39 -1.56
C HIS A 93 14.20 -5.92 -1.63
N GLY A 94 13.91 -4.79 -2.29
CA GLY A 94 12.54 -4.29 -2.47
C GLY A 94 11.89 -3.82 -1.17
N VAL A 95 12.69 -3.46 -0.17
CA VAL A 95 12.18 -2.94 1.11
C VAL A 95 11.58 -1.56 0.88
N VAL A 96 10.38 -1.32 1.40
CA VAL A 96 9.78 0.03 1.38
C VAL A 96 10.52 0.89 2.40
N PRO A 97 11.07 2.05 2.00
CA PRO A 97 11.79 2.90 2.93
C PRO A 97 10.85 3.42 4.01
N PRO A 98 11.15 3.19 5.31
CA PRO A 98 10.30 3.71 6.35
C PRO A 98 10.36 5.25 6.35
N PRO A 99 9.28 5.91 6.79
CA PRO A 99 9.25 7.35 6.95
C PRO A 99 10.38 7.82 7.88
N ARG A 100 10.84 9.04 7.67
CA ARG A 100 11.90 9.62 8.50
C ARG A 100 11.45 9.68 9.97
N PRO A 101 12.33 9.34 10.94
CA PRO A 101 12.05 9.53 12.35
C PRO A 101 11.85 11.03 12.66
N LEU A 102 10.91 11.34 13.55
CA LEU A 102 10.54 12.71 13.92
C LEU A 102 11.73 13.49 14.52
N GLU A 103 12.63 12.77 15.18
CA GLU A 103 13.84 13.27 15.84
C GLU A 103 14.85 13.85 14.84
N ASN A 104 14.78 13.45 13.57
CA ASN A 104 15.67 13.94 12.53
C ASN A 104 15.16 15.21 11.82
N PHE A 105 13.92 15.62 12.06
CA PHE A 105 13.39 16.84 11.47
C PHE A 105 13.98 18.07 12.16
N LYS A 106 14.33 19.08 11.39
CA LYS A 106 14.73 20.36 11.97
C LYS A 106 13.51 21.04 12.59
N LYS A 107 13.72 21.87 13.62
CA LYS A 107 12.66 22.65 14.26
C LYS A 107 11.77 23.39 13.25
N ALA A 108 12.37 23.99 12.23
CA ALA A 108 11.65 24.69 11.17
C ALA A 108 10.73 23.76 10.34
N GLU A 109 11.20 22.55 10.04
CA GLU A 109 10.46 21.54 9.28
C GLU A 109 9.30 20.97 10.10
N LEU A 110 9.52 20.70 11.40
CA LEU A 110 8.46 20.31 12.32
C LEU A 110 7.37 21.38 12.43
N ILE A 111 7.76 22.65 12.53
CA ILE A 111 6.81 23.77 12.58
C ILE A 111 5.99 23.83 11.29
N ALA A 112 6.61 23.65 10.12
CA ALA A 112 5.90 23.62 8.84
C ALA A 112 4.88 22.47 8.77
N LEU A 113 5.29 21.25 9.17
CA LEU A 113 4.42 20.08 9.23
C LEU A 113 3.22 20.29 10.17
N VAL A 114 3.45 20.86 11.35
CA VAL A 114 2.39 21.14 12.33
C VAL A 114 1.44 22.23 11.83
N LYS A 115 1.96 23.27 11.18
CA LYS A 115 1.14 24.31 10.54
C LYS A 115 0.22 23.70 9.47
N GLN A 116 0.76 22.83 8.63
CA GLN A 116 0.01 22.14 7.59
C GLN A 116 -1.04 21.18 8.17
N LEU A 117 -0.76 20.54 9.32
CA LEU A 117 -1.72 19.70 10.04
C LEU A 117 -2.87 20.52 10.66
N LEU A 118 -2.58 21.74 11.13
CA LEU A 118 -3.55 22.65 11.73
C LEU A 118 -4.32 23.48 10.68
N GLY A 119 -4.07 23.27 9.38
CA GLY A 119 -4.69 24.06 8.29
C GLY A 119 -4.22 25.52 8.26
N GLY A 120 -3.09 25.81 8.89
CA GLY A 120 -2.45 27.12 8.89
C GLY A 120 -1.48 27.23 7.73
N ASP A 121 -2.00 27.20 6.49
CA ASP A 121 -1.23 27.64 5.34
C ASP A 121 -0.93 29.14 5.50
N CYS A 122 0.34 29.53 5.39
CA CYS A 122 0.75 30.89 5.10
C CYS A 122 1.11 30.95 3.62
#